data_AF-A0A7Y5V2P4-F1
#
_entry.id   AF-A0A7Y5V2P4-F1
#
_cell.length_a   1.000
_cell.length_b   1.000
_cell.length_c   1.000
_cell.angle_alpha   90.00
_cell.angle_beta   90.00
_cell.angle_gamma   90.00
#
_symmetry.space_group_name_H-M   'P 1'
#
loop_
_entity.id
_entity.type
_entity.pdbx_description
1 polymer ?
#
loop_
_entity_poly.entity_id
_entity_poly.type
_entity_poly.pdbx_seq_one_letter_code
_entity_poly.pdbx_strand_id
1 'polypeptide(L)'
;MSRNYHMGHFRKYQFATVFLFAVLSLAVGVMSAAPVLQIAEPIPVQPQAVLDIDWHPDGNRLASVQANGSVTVTDANSGQALFNYSPTAPFLPRVYAQVEWDRTGSRLAAGIGEWVYVWSAQDYQLLDSYIAGSADGVARTEWGTFPESVAALVWSNDNAHLAASLRSGILAIRTPQSSQTTLQRVIGNAPSNIFWSPDDTELLYGVAAFRVGDGVLRFRSTASVLPGAEYGQIIAVDVNPTNTLVAQTVFEGGIIVSRVDTGAMSQYYELASNPVENYATDVSWNTGGSLIAAVGSAGGVYIIETSTQLFDQVSTLTGSLSSVDWHPTENRFTVGGVTSDGSALIETVIPLGNLTGTITLPSRTPGTAAYAVLLSVKLADSGGALVSEHSPTTDVNGYFTLQDLPQGTYGVWLKHAQSLAIMPSVNLDAPAVSLDFGTLAMGDANDSNQINMVDFSILGAAFGTSSGQPGYNADADFTGDSSVGISDFSLLAYSFGLVGAPPPAGGTGAPEMRVMETWNRRGCASSPAPTAAASPPG
;
A
#
# COMPACT_ATOMS: atom_id res chain seq x y z
N MET A 1 79.33 6.63 23.56
CA MET A 1 78.96 6.09 22.24
C MET A 1 77.99 4.92 22.48
N SER A 2 76.73 5.15 22.86
CA SER A 2 75.55 5.54 22.05
C SER A 2 75.09 4.51 21.01
N ARG A 3 74.04 3.75 21.38
CA ARG A 3 72.84 3.35 20.60
C ARG A 3 72.09 2.31 21.47
N ASN A 4 71.21 2.71 22.40
CA ASN A 4 69.79 3.04 22.24
C ASN A 4 69.03 2.11 21.29
N TYR A 5 68.16 1.24 21.83
CA TYR A 5 66.70 1.37 21.66
C TYR A 5 65.95 0.62 22.79
N HIS A 6 64.80 1.19 23.14
CA HIS A 6 64.08 1.13 24.41
C HIS A 6 63.17 -0.10 24.64
N MET A 7 63.04 -0.47 25.91
CA MET A 7 61.82 -1.04 26.50
C MET A 7 60.64 -0.05 26.37
N GLY A 8 59.44 -0.51 26.00
CA GLY A 8 58.24 0.32 26.02
C GLY A 8 56.92 -0.44 25.87
N HIS A 9 56.22 -0.62 27.00
CA HIS A 9 54.76 -0.67 27.16
C HIS A 9 53.94 -1.81 26.51
N PHE A 10 53.80 -2.89 27.29
CA PHE A 10 52.53 -3.63 27.40
C PHE A 10 51.52 -2.81 28.24
N ARG A 11 50.22 -2.94 27.91
CA ARG A 11 49.00 -2.36 28.54
C ARG A 11 48.71 -0.88 28.22
N LYS A 12 47.82 -0.66 27.23
CA LYS A 12 46.85 0.47 27.17
C LYS A 12 45.87 0.39 25.96
N TYR A 13 45.23 -0.75 25.68
CA TYR A 13 44.15 -0.82 24.65
C TYR A 13 43.03 -1.84 24.98
N GLN A 14 42.58 -1.91 26.23
CA GLN A 14 41.37 -2.68 26.60
C GLN A 14 40.38 -1.91 27.48
N PHE A 15 40.61 -0.63 27.77
CA PHE A 15 39.74 0.17 28.65
C PHE A 15 39.04 1.36 27.96
N ALA A 16 39.31 1.63 26.69
CA ALA A 16 38.69 2.76 25.97
C ALA A 16 37.38 2.39 25.24
N THR A 17 37.16 1.11 24.89
CA THR A 17 35.98 0.67 24.12
C THR A 17 34.73 0.49 24.99
N VAL A 18 34.89 0.28 26.30
CA VAL A 18 33.75 0.10 27.23
C VAL A 18 33.23 1.43 27.77
N PHE A 19 34.05 2.48 27.80
CA PHE A 19 33.65 3.79 28.33
C PHE A 19 32.80 4.61 27.34
N LEU A 20 32.92 4.37 26.03
CA LEU A 20 32.08 5.05 25.03
C LEU A 20 30.62 4.55 25.04
N PHE A 21 30.38 3.31 25.50
CA PHE A 21 29.04 2.75 25.67
C PHE A 21 28.35 3.21 26.95
N ALA A 22 29.10 3.51 28.03
CA ALA A 22 28.53 3.97 29.29
C ALA A 22 28.05 5.44 29.26
N VAL A 23 28.66 6.28 28.42
CA VAL A 23 28.20 7.68 28.21
C VAL A 23 26.92 7.71 27.35
N LEU A 24 26.66 6.66 26.57
CA LEU A 24 25.45 6.51 25.75
C LEU A 24 24.18 6.27 26.60
N SER A 25 24.30 5.68 27.79
CA SER A 25 23.16 5.44 28.69
C SER A 25 22.72 6.68 29.46
N LEU A 26 23.57 7.71 29.59
CA LEU A 26 23.23 8.91 30.36
C LEU A 26 22.54 10.01 29.53
N ALA A 27 22.72 10.02 28.20
CA ALA A 27 22.10 11.02 27.33
C ALA A 27 20.67 10.63 26.87
N VAL A 28 20.30 9.35 26.97
CA VAL A 28 18.93 8.86 26.75
C VAL A 28 18.13 8.77 28.07
N GLY A 29 18.81 8.87 29.22
CA GLY A 29 18.22 8.76 30.55
C GLY A 29 17.33 9.93 31.02
N VAL A 30 16.90 10.83 30.13
CA VAL A 30 16.00 11.95 30.50
C VAL A 30 14.94 12.20 29.41
N MET A 31 14.18 11.18 29.01
CA MET A 31 12.82 11.39 28.50
C MET A 31 11.88 10.31 29.07
N SER A 32 10.92 10.79 29.86
CA SER A 32 9.79 10.13 30.52
C SER A 32 10.03 8.80 31.23
N ALA A 33 10.04 8.86 32.56
CA ALA A 33 9.57 7.76 33.40
C ALA A 33 8.05 7.58 33.17
N ALA A 34 7.67 6.94 32.07
CA ALA A 34 6.38 6.28 31.98
C ALA A 34 6.39 5.12 33.00
N PRO A 35 5.27 4.83 33.69
CA PRO A 35 5.21 3.66 34.56
C PRO A 35 5.62 2.45 33.72
N VAL A 36 6.57 1.68 34.24
CA VAL A 36 6.95 0.37 33.70
C VAL A 36 5.66 -0.46 33.69
N LEU A 37 5.00 -0.48 32.53
CA LEU A 37 3.92 -1.40 32.28
C LEU A 37 4.59 -2.76 32.25
N GLN A 38 4.47 -3.49 33.35
CA GLN A 38 4.77 -4.90 33.41
C GLN A 38 3.84 -5.56 32.39
N ILE A 39 4.31 -5.70 31.14
CA ILE A 39 3.50 -6.32 30.10
C ILE A 39 3.31 -7.77 30.57
N ALA A 40 2.01 -8.08 30.69
CA ALA A 40 1.47 -9.39 30.96
C ALA A 40 2.07 -10.46 30.03
N GLU A 41 1.80 -11.72 30.36
CA GLU A 41 2.11 -12.93 29.58
C GLU A 41 2.18 -12.70 28.05
N PRO A 42 3.08 -13.39 27.32
CA PRO A 42 3.18 -13.23 25.87
C PRO A 42 1.80 -13.41 25.25
N ILE A 43 1.31 -12.37 24.56
CA ILE A 43 0.05 -12.39 23.82
C ILE A 43 0.04 -13.68 23.00
N PRO A 44 -0.94 -14.58 23.19
CA PRO A 44 -0.97 -15.84 22.45
C PRO A 44 -1.25 -15.54 20.97
N VAL A 45 -0.18 -15.48 20.18
CA VAL A 45 -0.27 -15.43 18.72
C VAL A 45 -0.86 -16.76 18.25
N GLN A 46 -1.95 -16.70 17.49
CA GLN A 46 -2.57 -17.89 16.94
C GLN A 46 -1.58 -18.57 15.98
N PRO A 47 -1.34 -19.89 16.08
CA PRO A 47 -0.33 -20.57 15.25
C PRO A 47 -0.51 -20.40 13.74
N GLN A 48 -1.74 -20.14 13.31
CA GLN A 48 -2.14 -19.96 11.92
C GLN A 48 -2.34 -18.49 11.51
N ALA A 49 -2.03 -17.54 12.40
CA ALA A 49 -1.94 -16.14 12.01
C ALA A 49 -0.90 -15.98 10.89
N VAL A 50 -1.29 -15.34 9.79
CA VAL A 50 -0.37 -14.96 8.73
C VAL A 50 0.39 -13.74 9.22
N LEU A 51 1.71 -13.88 9.30
CA LEU A 51 2.59 -12.82 9.80
C LEU A 51 3.12 -11.96 8.66
N ASP A 52 3.34 -12.58 7.50
CA ASP A 52 3.87 -11.88 6.34
C ASP A 52 3.45 -12.54 5.02
N ILE A 53 3.37 -11.73 3.96
CA ILE A 53 3.02 -12.09 2.59
C ILE A 53 3.89 -11.31 1.61
N ASP A 54 4.15 -11.91 0.45
CA ASP A 54 4.91 -11.22 -0.61
C ASP A 54 4.51 -11.74 -1.99
N TRP A 55 4.18 -10.82 -2.89
CA TRP A 55 3.87 -11.11 -4.27
C TRP A 55 5.12 -11.43 -5.04
N HIS A 56 5.07 -12.54 -5.76
CA HIS A 56 6.10 -12.79 -6.76
C HIS A 56 6.04 -11.70 -7.83
N PRO A 57 7.18 -11.21 -8.35
CA PRO A 57 7.25 -10.21 -9.44
C PRO A 57 6.49 -10.55 -10.74
N ASP A 58 5.92 -11.76 -10.85
CA ASP A 58 5.15 -12.23 -12.02
C ASP A 58 3.65 -11.96 -11.87
N GLY A 59 3.20 -11.53 -10.68
CA GLY A 59 1.78 -11.28 -10.36
C GLY A 59 0.91 -12.53 -10.26
N ASN A 60 1.47 -13.72 -10.47
CA ASN A 60 0.69 -14.96 -10.50
C ASN A 60 0.90 -15.82 -9.25
N ARG A 61 1.88 -15.48 -8.40
CA ARG A 61 2.18 -16.23 -7.19
C ARG A 61 2.24 -15.33 -5.97
N LEU A 62 1.68 -15.80 -4.86
CA LEU A 62 1.76 -15.15 -3.56
C LEU A 62 2.43 -16.09 -2.56
N ALA A 63 3.50 -15.63 -1.92
CA ALA A 63 4.10 -16.30 -0.78
C ALA A 63 3.45 -15.81 0.52
N SER A 64 3.39 -16.69 1.52
CA SER A 64 2.89 -16.35 2.85
C SER A 64 3.60 -17.17 3.92
N VAL A 65 3.77 -16.60 5.11
CA VAL A 65 4.27 -17.32 6.30
C VAL A 65 3.34 -17.14 7.49
N GLN A 66 3.12 -18.23 8.20
CA GLN A 66 2.31 -18.27 9.41
C GLN A 66 3.17 -18.25 10.68
N ALA A 67 2.56 -17.92 11.82
CA ALA A 67 3.23 -17.88 13.12
C ALA A 67 3.82 -19.23 13.58
N ASN A 68 3.31 -20.35 13.05
CA ASN A 68 3.89 -21.69 13.25
C ASN A 68 5.14 -21.97 12.37
N GLY A 69 5.50 -21.04 11.48
CA GLY A 69 6.61 -21.16 10.54
C GLY A 69 6.27 -21.90 9.24
N SER A 70 5.01 -22.28 9.02
CA SER A 70 4.59 -22.81 7.73
C SER A 70 4.68 -21.73 6.66
N VAL A 71 5.28 -22.08 5.51
CA VAL A 71 5.39 -21.22 4.33
C VAL A 71 4.61 -21.86 3.20
N THR A 72 3.76 -21.07 2.55
CA THR A 72 2.99 -21.52 1.38
C THR A 72 3.20 -20.54 0.24
N VAL A 73 3.36 -21.08 -0.98
CA VAL A 73 3.22 -20.30 -2.20
C VAL A 73 1.98 -20.76 -2.93
N THR A 74 1.13 -19.83 -3.31
CA THR A 74 -0.17 -20.08 -3.93
C THR A 74 -0.22 -19.45 -5.31
N ASP A 75 -0.84 -20.14 -6.28
CA ASP A 75 -1.25 -19.55 -7.54
C ASP A 75 -2.42 -18.59 -7.30
N ALA A 76 -2.24 -17.32 -7.64
CA ALA A 76 -3.17 -16.25 -7.33
C ALA A 76 -4.50 -16.34 -8.07
N ASN A 77 -4.52 -16.98 -9.24
CA ASN A 77 -5.72 -17.07 -10.07
C ASN A 77 -6.62 -18.22 -9.64
N SER A 78 -6.02 -19.35 -9.26
CA SER A 78 -6.72 -20.59 -8.92
C SER A 78 -6.81 -20.88 -7.42
N GLY A 79 -6.03 -20.18 -6.59
CA GLY A 79 -5.90 -20.43 -5.16
C GLY A 79 -5.19 -21.76 -4.82
N GLN A 80 -4.56 -22.42 -5.81
CA GLN A 80 -3.89 -23.69 -5.59
C GLN A 80 -2.51 -23.50 -4.96
N ALA A 81 -2.20 -24.29 -3.93
CA ALA A 81 -0.86 -24.29 -3.35
C ALA A 81 0.15 -24.92 -4.33
N LEU A 82 1.16 -24.13 -4.71
CA LEU A 82 2.29 -24.55 -5.55
C LEU A 82 3.45 -25.08 -4.70
N PHE A 83 3.59 -24.56 -3.48
CA PHE A 83 4.61 -24.95 -2.52
C PHE A 83 4.05 -24.94 -1.11
N ASN A 84 4.46 -25.92 -0.30
CA ASN A 84 4.19 -25.96 1.12
C ASN A 84 5.44 -26.43 1.85
N TYR A 85 5.86 -25.65 2.83
CA TYR A 85 6.88 -26.01 3.79
C TYR A 85 6.27 -25.95 5.18
N SER A 86 6.47 -27.00 5.97
CA SER A 86 6.11 -27.03 7.38
C SER A 86 7.31 -27.54 8.17
N PRO A 87 7.73 -26.83 9.21
CA PRO A 87 8.91 -27.22 9.95
C PRO A 87 8.59 -28.41 10.89
N THR A 88 9.57 -29.30 11.10
CA THR A 88 9.36 -30.67 11.62
C THR A 88 9.37 -30.83 13.14
N ALA A 89 9.76 -29.80 13.90
CA ALA A 89 9.80 -29.81 15.37
C ALA A 89 8.55 -29.12 15.97
N PRO A 90 8.20 -29.30 17.25
CA PRO A 90 7.15 -28.49 17.87
C PRO A 90 7.60 -27.03 17.96
N PHE A 91 7.06 -26.17 17.09
CA PHE A 91 7.33 -24.73 17.10
C PHE A 91 6.41 -24.02 18.09
N LEU A 92 6.99 -23.21 18.98
CA LEU A 92 6.24 -22.19 19.68
C LEU A 92 5.77 -21.12 18.67
N PRO A 93 4.56 -20.56 18.77
CA PRO A 93 4.14 -19.48 17.90
C PRO A 93 5.16 -18.34 17.92
N ARG A 94 5.55 -17.87 16.73
CA ARG A 94 6.46 -16.73 16.57
C ARG A 94 5.67 -15.44 16.53
N VAL A 95 6.30 -14.37 17.01
CA VAL A 95 5.75 -13.01 16.91
C VAL A 95 6.17 -12.36 15.60
N TYR A 96 7.29 -12.81 15.02
CA TYR A 96 7.77 -12.36 13.72
C TYR A 96 8.16 -13.57 12.86
N ALA A 97 7.80 -13.51 11.59
CA ALA A 97 8.31 -14.34 10.52
C ALA A 97 8.13 -13.53 9.23
N GLN A 98 9.02 -13.75 8.26
CA GLN A 98 9.09 -12.93 7.04
C GLN A 98 9.23 -13.85 5.83
N VAL A 99 8.62 -13.51 4.71
CA VAL A 99 8.86 -14.12 3.39
C VAL A 99 9.23 -13.04 2.40
N GLU A 100 10.13 -13.35 1.48
CA GLU A 100 10.52 -12.37 0.48
C GLU A 100 11.05 -13.06 -0.78
N TRP A 101 10.42 -12.76 -1.91
CA TRP A 101 10.95 -13.02 -3.22
C TRP A 101 12.12 -12.10 -3.49
N ASP A 102 13.16 -12.63 -4.12
CA ASP A 102 14.14 -11.74 -4.71
C ASP A 102 13.50 -10.97 -5.88
N ARG A 103 14.07 -9.82 -6.25
CA ARG A 103 13.44 -8.92 -7.24
C ARG A 103 13.32 -9.52 -8.63
N THR A 104 14.12 -10.55 -8.91
CA THR A 104 14.06 -11.29 -10.16
C THR A 104 12.98 -12.38 -10.15
N GLY A 105 12.44 -12.72 -8.99
CA GLY A 105 11.54 -13.85 -8.81
C GLY A 105 12.21 -15.21 -8.99
N SER A 106 13.53 -15.28 -8.83
CA SER A 106 14.29 -16.51 -9.01
C SER A 106 14.42 -17.30 -7.70
N ARG A 107 14.26 -16.63 -6.56
CA ARG A 107 14.43 -17.20 -5.22
C ARG A 107 13.37 -16.68 -4.26
N LEU A 108 12.92 -17.56 -3.36
CA LEU A 108 12.10 -17.23 -2.21
C LEU A 108 12.95 -17.38 -0.95
N ALA A 109 12.99 -16.36 -0.10
CA ALA A 109 13.56 -16.45 1.24
C ALA A 109 12.44 -16.51 2.28
N ALA A 110 12.66 -17.21 3.39
CA ALA A 110 11.82 -17.08 4.57
C ALA A 110 12.65 -17.09 5.85
N GLY A 111 12.31 -16.17 6.76
CA GLY A 111 12.87 -16.06 8.09
C GLY A 111 11.93 -16.68 9.13
N ILE A 112 12.34 -17.80 9.73
CA ILE A 112 11.52 -18.57 10.67
C ILE A 112 12.33 -18.83 11.93
N GLY A 113 11.96 -18.17 13.03
CA GLY A 113 12.73 -18.23 14.27
C GLY A 113 14.12 -17.63 14.09
N GLU A 114 15.16 -18.40 14.42
CA GLU A 114 16.56 -18.03 14.21
C GLU A 114 17.11 -18.40 12.82
N TRP A 115 16.31 -19.08 12.00
CA TRP A 115 16.70 -19.62 10.71
C TRP A 115 16.25 -18.74 9.55
N VAL A 116 17.08 -18.70 8.51
CA VAL A 116 16.71 -18.24 7.19
C VAL A 116 16.83 -19.41 6.23
N TYR A 117 15.81 -19.60 5.41
CA TYR A 117 15.73 -20.59 4.34
C TYR A 117 15.64 -19.88 3.00
N VAL A 118 16.27 -20.43 1.97
CA VAL A 118 16.22 -19.90 0.61
C VAL A 118 15.91 -21.04 -0.35
N TRP A 119 14.83 -20.91 -1.12
CA TRP A 119 14.41 -21.88 -2.13
C TRP A 119 14.51 -21.30 -3.54
N SER A 120 14.67 -22.19 -4.52
CA SER A 120 14.51 -21.88 -5.94
C SER A 120 13.05 -21.62 -6.25
N ALA A 121 12.74 -20.54 -6.97
CA ALA A 121 11.38 -20.24 -7.42
C ALA A 121 10.88 -21.17 -8.53
N GLN A 122 11.80 -21.85 -9.23
CA GLN A 122 11.48 -22.69 -10.39
C GLN A 122 10.88 -24.03 -9.98
N ASP A 123 11.42 -24.64 -8.93
CA ASP A 123 11.14 -26.01 -8.51
C ASP A 123 11.05 -26.19 -6.98
N TYR A 124 11.12 -25.07 -6.24
CA TYR A 124 11.06 -25.02 -4.77
C TYR A 124 12.06 -25.93 -4.05
N GLN A 125 13.19 -26.23 -4.70
CA GLN A 125 14.30 -26.91 -4.04
C GLN A 125 15.01 -25.95 -3.08
N LEU A 126 15.36 -26.45 -1.90
CA LEU A 126 16.12 -25.68 -0.92
C LEU A 126 17.54 -25.44 -1.45
N LEU A 127 17.90 -24.17 -1.62
CA LEU A 127 19.20 -23.72 -2.11
C LEU A 127 20.17 -23.42 -0.95
N ASP A 128 19.67 -22.77 0.11
CA ASP A 128 20.47 -22.41 1.29
C ASP A 128 19.61 -22.47 2.55
N SER A 129 20.24 -22.76 3.68
CA SER A 129 19.63 -22.60 5.01
C SER A 129 20.71 -22.33 6.04
N TYR A 130 20.49 -21.33 6.89
CA TYR A 130 21.48 -20.94 7.90
C TYR A 130 20.83 -20.30 9.12
N ILE A 131 21.54 -20.36 10.25
CA ILE A 131 21.14 -19.66 11.46
C ILE A 131 21.59 -18.20 11.35
N ALA A 132 20.64 -17.27 11.29
CA ALA A 132 20.89 -15.83 11.30
C ALA A 132 20.94 -15.27 12.73
N GLY A 133 20.12 -15.83 13.63
CA GLY A 133 20.00 -15.37 15.02
C GLY A 133 20.86 -16.11 16.04
N SER A 134 20.48 -15.99 17.31
CA SER A 134 21.16 -16.66 18.43
C SER A 134 21.10 -18.18 18.26
N ALA A 135 22.24 -18.87 18.40
CA ALA A 135 22.34 -20.30 18.11
C ALA A 135 21.56 -21.19 19.10
N ASP A 136 21.19 -20.65 20.27
CA ASP A 136 20.32 -21.30 21.24
C ASP A 136 18.82 -21.04 20.97
N GLY A 137 18.47 -20.30 19.92
CA GLY A 137 17.10 -19.97 19.54
C GLY A 137 16.43 -18.96 20.48
N VAL A 138 17.22 -18.24 21.29
CA VAL A 138 16.72 -17.37 22.35
C VAL A 138 17.15 -15.92 22.12
N ALA A 139 16.17 -15.02 21.98
CA ALA A 139 16.38 -13.59 21.99
C ALA A 139 16.49 -13.07 23.42
N ARG A 140 17.57 -12.34 23.72
CA ARG A 140 17.79 -11.66 24.99
C ARG A 140 17.75 -10.15 24.74
N THR A 141 16.67 -9.51 25.16
CA THR A 141 16.45 -8.07 24.99
C THR A 141 16.38 -7.39 26.35
N GLU A 142 16.35 -6.06 26.35
CA GLU A 142 16.11 -5.30 27.57
C GLU A 142 14.74 -5.58 28.22
N TRP A 143 13.78 -6.08 27.43
CA TRP A 143 12.43 -6.44 27.88
C TRP A 143 12.29 -7.90 28.35
N GLY A 144 13.33 -8.71 28.20
CA GLY A 144 13.32 -10.09 28.69
C GLY A 144 13.92 -11.10 27.73
N THR A 145 13.56 -12.37 27.96
CA THR A 145 14.04 -13.52 27.19
C THR A 145 12.87 -14.14 26.44
N PHE A 146 13.02 -14.29 25.13
CA PHE A 146 11.97 -14.76 24.26
C PHE A 146 12.49 -15.74 23.20
N PRO A 147 11.62 -16.48 22.49
CA PRO A 147 12.04 -17.17 21.27
C PRO A 147 12.61 -16.17 20.26
N GLU A 148 13.74 -16.53 19.65
CA GLU A 148 14.33 -15.78 18.55
C GLU A 148 13.37 -15.79 17.35
N SER A 149 13.39 -14.70 16.57
CA SER A 149 12.52 -14.51 15.40
C SER A 149 13.19 -13.53 14.43
N VAL A 150 13.09 -13.80 13.13
CA VAL A 150 13.45 -12.85 12.07
C VAL A 150 12.37 -11.77 12.04
N ALA A 151 12.77 -10.55 12.38
CA ALA A 151 11.89 -9.39 12.47
C ALA A 151 11.68 -8.73 11.10
N ALA A 152 12.73 -8.64 10.28
CA ALA A 152 12.67 -8.18 8.90
C ALA A 152 13.68 -8.94 8.04
N LEU A 153 13.35 -9.12 6.77
CA LEU A 153 14.14 -9.81 5.76
C LEU A 153 14.13 -8.94 4.50
N VAL A 154 15.31 -8.66 3.92
CA VAL A 154 15.39 -7.82 2.71
C VAL A 154 16.52 -8.26 1.76
N TRP A 155 16.19 -8.54 0.51
CA TRP A 155 17.14 -8.73 -0.59
C TRP A 155 17.76 -7.40 -1.01
N SER A 156 19.07 -7.38 -1.30
CA SER A 156 19.71 -6.22 -1.95
C SER A 156 19.13 -5.97 -3.33
N ASN A 157 19.23 -4.74 -3.83
CA ASN A 157 18.64 -4.35 -5.10
C ASN A 157 19.24 -5.13 -6.29
N ASP A 158 20.53 -5.48 -6.21
CA ASP A 158 21.24 -6.34 -7.14
C ASP A 158 21.02 -7.85 -6.92
N ASN A 159 20.27 -8.23 -5.87
CA ASN A 159 20.01 -9.60 -5.43
C ASN A 159 21.26 -10.41 -5.00
N ALA A 160 22.40 -9.75 -4.78
CA ALA A 160 23.63 -10.41 -4.36
C ALA A 160 23.67 -10.73 -2.86
N HIS A 161 22.91 -10.01 -2.05
CA HIS A 161 22.89 -10.12 -0.60
C HIS A 161 21.47 -10.30 -0.06
N LEU A 162 21.36 -11.03 1.05
CA LEU A 162 20.15 -11.15 1.84
C LEU A 162 20.46 -10.68 3.26
N ALA A 163 19.74 -9.68 3.72
CA ALA A 163 19.86 -9.12 5.06
C ALA A 163 18.68 -9.57 5.94
N ALA A 164 18.95 -9.84 7.21
CA ALA A 164 17.93 -10.21 8.18
C ALA A 164 18.18 -9.47 9.50
N SER A 165 17.15 -8.86 10.07
CA SER A 165 17.18 -8.35 11.44
C SER A 165 16.45 -9.32 12.36
N LEU A 166 16.95 -9.48 13.58
CA LEU A 166 16.44 -10.44 14.53
C LEU A 166 15.88 -9.75 15.77
N ARG A 167 15.00 -10.46 16.48
CA ARG A 167 14.44 -10.03 17.77
C ARG A 167 15.50 -9.69 18.82
N SER A 168 16.62 -10.42 18.82
CA SER A 168 17.78 -10.13 19.67
C SER A 168 18.56 -8.86 19.31
N GLY A 169 18.18 -8.15 18.24
CA GLY A 169 18.92 -7.02 17.69
C GLY A 169 20.14 -7.44 16.85
N ILE A 170 20.31 -8.74 16.58
CA ILE A 170 21.31 -9.20 15.62
C ILE A 170 20.88 -8.74 14.22
N LEU A 171 21.80 -8.14 13.48
CA LEU A 171 21.71 -7.87 12.06
C LEU A 171 22.64 -8.85 11.34
N ALA A 172 22.08 -9.67 10.47
CA ALA A 172 22.77 -10.68 9.70
C ALA A 172 22.76 -10.32 8.21
N ILE A 173 23.89 -10.48 7.53
CA ILE A 173 23.94 -10.42 6.06
C ILE A 173 24.60 -11.68 5.51
N ARG A 174 24.01 -12.20 4.45
CA ARG A 174 24.45 -13.37 3.71
C ARG A 174 24.67 -13.03 2.24
N THR A 175 25.76 -13.52 1.66
CA THR A 175 25.99 -13.54 0.21
C THR A 175 25.71 -14.95 -0.33
N PRO A 176 24.61 -15.20 -1.08
CA PRO A 176 24.24 -16.56 -1.48
C PRO A 176 25.05 -17.13 -2.65
N GLN A 177 25.70 -16.28 -3.46
CA GLN A 177 26.26 -16.70 -4.77
C GLN A 177 27.76 -17.07 -4.77
N SER A 178 28.47 -16.97 -3.65
CA SER A 178 29.89 -17.39 -3.57
C SER A 178 30.05 -18.74 -2.89
N SER A 179 30.92 -19.61 -3.46
CA SER A 179 31.37 -20.88 -2.85
C SER A 179 32.06 -20.71 -1.48
N GLN A 180 32.33 -19.46 -1.10
CA GLN A 180 32.68 -19.03 0.24
C GLN A 180 31.47 -18.33 0.85
N THR A 181 30.76 -19.06 1.70
CA THR A 181 29.70 -18.53 2.55
C THR A 181 30.31 -17.57 3.57
N THR A 182 29.86 -16.31 3.60
CA THR A 182 30.14 -15.39 4.72
C THR A 182 28.82 -14.89 5.29
N LEU A 183 28.59 -15.23 6.56
CA LEU A 183 27.55 -14.63 7.38
C LEU A 183 28.23 -13.59 8.27
N GLN A 184 27.90 -12.32 8.09
CA GLN A 184 28.33 -11.29 9.02
C GLN A 184 27.21 -10.95 10.00
N ARG A 185 27.54 -10.97 11.31
CA ARG A 185 26.63 -10.58 12.38
C ARG A 185 27.10 -9.28 13.01
N VAL A 186 26.19 -8.32 13.10
CA VAL A 186 26.36 -7.08 13.85
C VAL A 186 25.34 -7.09 14.99
N ILE A 187 25.77 -6.78 16.21
CA ILE A 187 24.89 -6.78 17.38
C ILE A 187 24.40 -5.36 17.62
N GLY A 188 23.09 -5.15 17.47
CA GLY A 188 22.35 -3.94 17.84
C GLY A 188 21.46 -4.18 19.07
N ASN A 189 20.75 -3.12 19.51
CA ASN A 189 20.03 -3.13 20.78
C ASN A 189 18.50 -3.30 20.67
N ALA A 190 17.89 -3.40 19.48
CA ALA A 190 16.44 -3.64 19.33
C ALA A 190 16.07 -4.19 17.94
N PRO A 191 15.05 -5.06 17.80
CA PRO A 191 14.53 -5.42 16.48
C PRO A 191 14.01 -4.18 15.77
N SER A 192 14.36 -4.05 14.49
CA SER A 192 13.93 -2.96 13.64
C SER A 192 13.88 -3.44 12.21
N ASN A 193 13.04 -2.81 11.39
CA ASN A 193 13.09 -3.02 9.95
C ASN A 193 14.42 -2.61 9.37
N ILE A 194 14.68 -3.19 8.21
CA ILE A 194 15.88 -2.99 7.42
C ILE A 194 15.51 -2.70 5.98
N PHE A 195 16.30 -1.86 5.33
CA PHE A 195 16.14 -1.59 3.91
C PHE A 195 17.48 -1.15 3.30
N TRP A 196 17.66 -1.48 2.03
CA TRP A 196 18.83 -1.09 1.27
C TRP A 196 18.69 0.32 0.71
N SER A 197 19.78 1.07 0.70
CA SER A 197 19.84 2.30 -0.07
C SER A 197 19.65 2.00 -1.57
N PRO A 198 19.13 2.93 -2.36
CA PRO A 198 18.86 2.70 -3.79
C PRO A 198 20.09 2.28 -4.61
N ASP A 199 21.29 2.57 -4.12
CA ASP A 199 22.57 2.25 -4.74
C ASP A 199 23.26 1.00 -4.17
N ASP A 200 22.59 0.24 -3.28
CA ASP A 200 23.11 -0.93 -2.55
C ASP A 200 24.35 -0.68 -1.68
N THR A 201 24.75 0.57 -1.48
CA THR A 201 25.97 0.88 -0.72
C THR A 201 25.75 0.90 0.79
N GLU A 202 24.51 1.08 1.24
CA GLU A 202 24.16 1.22 2.65
C GLU A 202 22.95 0.35 3.00
N LEU A 203 23.04 -0.37 4.12
CA LEU A 203 21.92 -1.04 4.77
C LEU A 203 21.52 -0.22 5.98
N LEU A 204 20.24 0.10 6.05
CA LEU A 204 19.65 0.94 7.08
C LEU A 204 18.91 0.06 8.07
N TYR A 205 19.10 0.32 9.36
CA TYR A 205 18.58 -0.49 10.46
C TYR A 205 18.24 0.42 11.64
N GLY A 206 16.95 0.68 11.83
CA GLY A 206 16.49 1.69 12.78
C GLY A 206 17.15 3.04 12.52
N VAL A 207 17.82 3.60 13.52
CA VAL A 207 18.55 4.88 13.40
C VAL A 207 20.00 4.74 12.90
N ALA A 208 20.45 3.52 12.59
CA ALA A 208 21.83 3.25 12.19
C ALA A 208 21.93 2.97 10.68
N ALA A 209 23.01 3.43 10.07
CA ALA A 209 23.40 3.07 8.71
C ALA A 209 24.70 2.28 8.70
N PHE A 210 24.73 1.21 7.91
CA PHE A 210 25.89 0.36 7.70
C PHE A 210 26.28 0.37 6.24
N ARG A 211 27.53 0.74 5.93
CA ARG A 211 28.05 0.55 4.58
C ARG A 211 28.29 -0.92 4.30
N VAL A 212 27.90 -1.36 3.12
CA VAL A 212 28.13 -2.70 2.62
C VAL A 212 29.23 -2.61 1.57
N GLY A 213 30.36 -3.27 1.82
CA GLY A 213 31.47 -3.30 0.88
C GLY A 213 32.33 -4.53 1.09
N ASP A 214 32.62 -5.26 0.01
CA ASP A 214 33.33 -6.55 0.01
C ASP A 214 32.67 -7.62 0.91
N GLY A 215 31.34 -7.60 1.01
CA GLY A 215 30.58 -8.48 1.91
C GLY A 215 30.74 -8.15 3.40
N VAL A 216 31.33 -6.98 3.72
CA VAL A 216 31.54 -6.53 5.10
C VAL A 216 30.65 -5.35 5.46
N LEU A 217 29.87 -5.50 6.54
CA LEU A 217 29.16 -4.39 7.18
C LEU A 217 30.10 -3.52 8.00
N ARG A 218 30.10 -2.22 7.71
CA ARG A 218 30.84 -1.22 8.47
C ARG A 218 29.88 -0.14 8.95
N PHE A 219 29.79 0.03 10.26
CA PHE A 219 29.01 1.12 10.85
C PHE A 219 29.46 2.47 10.29
N ARG A 220 28.51 3.28 9.82
CA ARG A 220 28.77 4.60 9.24
C ARG A 220 28.37 5.74 10.17
N SER A 221 27.11 5.76 10.61
CA SER A 221 26.54 6.87 11.40
C SER A 221 25.31 6.48 12.22
N THR A 222 25.08 7.22 13.31
CA THR A 222 23.85 7.19 14.13
C THR A 222 22.99 8.44 13.96
N ALA A 223 23.35 9.37 13.07
CA ALA A 223 22.47 10.48 12.71
C ALA A 223 21.25 9.88 12.03
N SER A 224 20.03 10.26 12.41
CA SER A 224 18.75 9.81 11.85
C SER A 224 18.80 9.75 10.32
N VAL A 225 19.12 8.56 9.78
CA VAL A 225 19.25 8.35 8.33
C VAL A 225 17.87 8.03 7.73
N LEU A 226 16.97 7.52 8.56
CA LEU A 226 15.56 7.43 8.25
C LEU A 226 14.88 8.78 8.53
N PRO A 227 14.35 9.48 7.51
CA PRO A 227 13.35 10.52 7.75
C PRO A 227 12.26 10.02 8.69
N GLY A 228 11.94 10.77 9.75
CA GLY A 228 10.76 10.49 10.57
C GLY A 228 10.98 9.68 11.84
N ALA A 229 12.19 9.19 12.12
CA ALA A 229 12.52 8.51 13.38
C ALA A 229 12.34 9.41 14.62
N GLU A 230 12.30 10.73 14.45
CA GLU A 230 11.98 11.69 15.50
C GLU A 230 10.50 11.68 15.94
N TYR A 231 9.61 11.00 15.20
CA TYR A 231 8.17 10.90 15.49
C TYR A 231 7.78 9.58 16.17
N GLY A 232 8.73 8.67 16.43
CA GLY A 232 8.47 7.44 17.19
C GLY A 232 9.20 6.22 16.62
N GLN A 233 8.84 5.05 17.15
CA GLN A 233 9.36 3.78 16.66
C GLN A 233 8.75 3.44 15.29
N ILE A 234 9.60 3.22 14.29
CA ILE A 234 9.20 2.80 12.95
C ILE A 234 8.85 1.30 12.97
N ILE A 235 7.68 0.94 12.45
CA ILE A 235 7.11 -0.42 12.49
C ILE A 235 7.17 -1.13 11.15
N ALA A 236 7.05 -0.40 10.03
CA ALA A 236 7.21 -0.89 8.66
C ALA A 236 7.70 0.24 7.75
N VAL A 237 8.35 -0.12 6.65
CA VAL A 237 8.92 0.82 5.68
C VAL A 237 8.78 0.23 4.29
N ASP A 238 8.36 1.06 3.34
CA ASP A 238 8.45 0.72 1.93
C ASP A 238 8.83 1.93 1.07
N VAL A 239 9.55 1.68 -0.02
CA VAL A 239 10.12 2.70 -0.90
C VAL A 239 9.39 2.68 -2.22
N ASN A 240 9.03 3.85 -2.74
CA ASN A 240 8.31 3.92 -4.00
C ASN A 240 9.18 3.41 -5.17
N PRO A 241 8.57 2.96 -6.29
CA PRO A 241 9.30 2.36 -7.43
C PRO A 241 10.38 3.25 -8.07
N THR A 242 10.32 4.56 -7.86
CA THR A 242 11.33 5.52 -8.36
C THR A 242 12.46 5.81 -7.38
N ASN A 243 12.43 5.22 -6.17
CA ASN A 243 13.38 5.45 -5.09
C ASN A 243 13.49 6.91 -4.64
N THR A 244 12.41 7.67 -4.78
CA THR A 244 12.35 9.10 -4.44
C THR A 244 11.64 9.36 -3.12
N LEU A 245 10.66 8.52 -2.79
CA LEU A 245 9.84 8.61 -1.59
C LEU A 245 9.91 7.30 -0.79
N VAL A 246 9.81 7.43 0.53
CA VAL A 246 9.67 6.33 1.46
C VAL A 246 8.43 6.56 2.32
N ALA A 247 7.61 5.52 2.43
CA ALA A 247 6.47 5.45 3.33
C ALA A 247 6.86 4.64 4.55
N GLN A 248 6.42 5.08 5.73
CA GLN A 248 6.78 4.46 7.00
C GLN A 248 5.58 4.46 7.93
N THR A 249 5.36 3.36 8.65
CA THR A 249 4.40 3.34 9.75
C THR A 249 5.13 3.61 11.06
N VAL A 250 4.52 4.39 11.93
CA VAL A 250 5.04 4.67 13.28
C VAL A 250 4.09 4.14 14.34
N PHE A 251 4.67 3.59 15.42
CA PHE A 251 3.92 3.01 16.53
C PHE A 251 2.94 4.00 17.19
N GLU A 252 3.24 5.30 17.14
CA GLU A 252 2.37 6.36 17.65
C GLU A 252 1.19 6.71 16.69
N GLY A 253 0.88 5.82 15.73
CA GLY A 253 -0.42 5.77 15.05
C GLY A 253 -0.50 6.57 13.75
N GLY A 254 0.59 6.68 12.99
CA GLY A 254 0.60 7.41 11.73
C GLY A 254 1.43 6.77 10.63
N ILE A 255 1.22 7.27 9.41
CA ILE A 255 2.02 6.97 8.23
C ILE A 255 2.76 8.23 7.82
N ILE A 256 4.08 8.12 7.69
CA ILE A 256 4.95 9.21 7.27
C ILE A 256 5.38 8.93 5.84
N VAL A 257 5.21 9.92 4.96
CA VAL A 257 5.80 9.92 3.63
C VAL A 257 6.89 10.96 3.60
N SER A 258 8.07 10.59 3.13
CA SER A 258 9.25 11.44 3.17
C SER A 258 10.15 11.21 1.97
N ARG A 259 11.00 12.19 1.65
CA ARG A 259 11.93 12.08 0.54
C ARG A 259 13.18 11.30 0.94
N VAL A 260 13.59 10.36 0.10
CA VAL A 260 14.78 9.52 0.30
C VAL A 260 16.06 10.36 0.28
N ASP A 261 16.13 11.39 -0.56
CA ASP A 261 17.35 12.20 -0.78
C ASP A 261 17.70 13.15 0.36
N THR A 262 16.69 13.72 0.99
CA THR A 262 16.81 14.83 1.95
C THR A 262 16.39 14.43 3.35
N GLY A 263 15.67 13.32 3.49
CA GLY A 263 15.00 12.98 4.73
C GLY A 263 13.91 13.99 5.13
N ALA A 264 13.48 14.86 4.22
CA ALA A 264 12.41 15.80 4.51
C ALA A 264 11.07 15.06 4.52
N MET A 265 10.31 15.22 5.60
CA MET A 265 8.91 14.79 5.64
C MET A 265 8.15 15.54 4.53
N SER A 266 7.50 14.75 3.67
CA SER A 266 6.56 15.25 2.67
C SER A 266 5.15 15.32 3.25
N GLN A 267 4.75 14.30 4.01
CA GLN A 267 3.39 14.19 4.52
C GLN A 267 3.28 13.29 5.76
N TYR A 268 2.26 13.55 6.57
CA TYR A 268 1.87 12.76 7.74
C TYR A 268 0.38 12.45 7.68
N TYR A 269 0.02 11.18 7.89
CA TYR A 269 -1.35 10.69 7.93
C TYR A 269 -1.61 10.06 9.29
N GLU A 270 -2.61 10.57 10.01
CA GLU A 270 -3.01 10.07 11.32
C GLU A 270 -4.05 8.96 11.16
N LEU A 271 -3.79 7.76 11.69
CA LEU A 271 -4.67 6.59 11.53
C LEU A 271 -5.71 6.48 12.63
N ALA A 272 -5.36 6.84 13.87
CA ALA A 272 -6.25 6.72 15.02
C ALA A 272 -5.94 7.74 16.10
N SER A 273 -6.99 8.19 16.80
CA SER A 273 -6.87 9.07 17.98
C SER A 273 -6.31 8.36 19.21
N ASN A 274 -6.25 7.02 19.22
CA ASN A 274 -5.66 6.19 20.27
C ASN A 274 -4.63 5.19 19.71
N PRO A 275 -3.35 5.58 19.60
CA PRO A 275 -2.33 4.80 18.90
C PRO A 275 -1.92 3.50 19.62
N VAL A 276 -2.24 3.37 20.91
CA VAL A 276 -1.87 2.17 21.70
C VAL A 276 -2.73 0.95 21.31
N GLU A 277 -3.93 1.17 20.79
CA GLU A 277 -4.87 0.08 20.43
C GLU A 277 -4.96 -0.15 18.92
N ASN A 278 -4.59 0.84 18.10
CA ASN A 278 -4.68 0.78 16.64
C ASN A 278 -3.46 1.49 16.02
N TYR A 279 -2.42 0.73 15.70
CA TYR A 279 -1.25 1.20 14.97
C TYR A 279 -1.11 0.46 13.65
N ALA A 280 -0.52 1.11 12.64
CA ALA A 280 -0.23 0.44 11.38
C ALA A 280 0.93 -0.55 11.55
N THR A 281 0.68 -1.79 11.15
CA THR A 281 1.62 -2.90 11.25
C THR A 281 2.49 -3.00 10.01
N ASP A 282 1.96 -2.59 8.86
CA ASP A 282 2.67 -2.69 7.59
C ASP A 282 2.23 -1.63 6.56
N VAL A 283 3.08 -1.38 5.57
CA VAL A 283 2.88 -0.40 4.49
C VAL A 283 3.55 -0.87 3.20
N SER A 284 2.88 -0.66 2.07
CA SER A 284 3.41 -1.00 0.75
C SER A 284 2.95 0.02 -0.31
N TRP A 285 3.80 0.29 -1.30
CA TRP A 285 3.53 1.16 -2.45
C TRP A 285 3.02 0.36 -3.65
N ASN A 286 2.11 0.97 -4.41
CA ASN A 286 1.77 0.41 -5.71
C ASN A 286 2.93 0.56 -6.72
N THR A 287 2.92 -0.25 -7.76
CA THR A 287 3.94 -0.24 -8.83
C THR A 287 4.01 1.10 -9.60
N GLY A 288 2.92 1.87 -9.60
CA GLY A 288 2.90 3.22 -10.18
C GLY A 288 3.57 4.29 -9.30
N GLY A 289 3.78 4.03 -8.01
CA GLY A 289 4.28 4.98 -7.03
C GLY A 289 3.31 6.13 -6.70
N SER A 290 2.02 5.96 -6.99
CA SER A 290 0.97 6.94 -6.74
C SER A 290 0.15 6.64 -5.49
N LEU A 291 -0.01 5.35 -5.17
CA LEU A 291 -0.82 4.84 -4.07
C LEU A 291 0.06 4.16 -3.01
N ILE A 292 -0.37 4.29 -1.77
CA ILE A 292 0.16 3.53 -0.63
C ILE A 292 -1.02 2.75 -0.03
N ALA A 293 -0.78 1.49 0.33
CA ALA A 293 -1.67 0.72 1.19
C ALA A 293 -1.00 0.54 2.54
N ALA A 294 -1.78 0.64 3.61
CA ALA A 294 -1.31 0.36 4.96
C ALA A 294 -2.39 -0.43 5.72
N VAL A 295 -1.94 -1.27 6.63
CA VAL A 295 -2.84 -2.12 7.44
C VAL A 295 -2.57 -1.93 8.93
N GLY A 296 -3.61 -2.06 9.74
CA GLY A 296 -3.56 -1.83 11.18
C GLY A 296 -3.89 -3.05 12.04
N SER A 297 -3.39 -3.01 13.28
CA SER A 297 -3.60 -4.05 14.30
C SER A 297 -5.09 -4.26 14.67
N ALA A 298 -5.95 -3.27 14.40
CA ALA A 298 -7.38 -3.35 14.62
C ALA A 298 -8.19 -3.74 13.35
N GLY A 299 -7.51 -4.17 12.28
CA GLY A 299 -8.15 -4.63 11.05
C GLY A 299 -8.48 -3.53 10.04
N GLY A 300 -8.01 -2.31 10.27
CA GLY A 300 -8.15 -1.21 9.33
C GLY A 300 -7.26 -1.39 8.11
N VAL A 301 -7.83 -1.18 6.92
CA VAL A 301 -7.10 -1.10 5.65
C VAL A 301 -7.23 0.32 5.11
N TYR A 302 -6.10 0.98 4.90
CA TYR A 302 -6.01 2.38 4.52
C TYR A 302 -5.34 2.51 3.16
N ILE A 303 -5.88 3.39 2.32
CA ILE A 303 -5.32 3.72 1.02
C ILE A 303 -5.06 5.22 0.95
N ILE A 304 -3.88 5.55 0.44
CA ILE A 304 -3.40 6.92 0.35
C ILE A 304 -3.03 7.22 -1.10
N GLU A 305 -3.66 8.21 -1.69
CA GLU A 305 -3.23 8.79 -2.95
C GLU A 305 -2.36 10.01 -2.69
N THR A 306 -1.07 9.87 -2.99
CA THR A 306 -0.07 10.89 -2.60
C THR A 306 -0.14 12.19 -3.41
N SER A 307 -0.74 12.15 -4.60
CA SER A 307 -0.91 13.32 -5.48
C SER A 307 -2.06 14.23 -5.05
N THR A 308 -3.18 13.63 -4.65
CA THR A 308 -4.40 14.33 -4.23
C THR A 308 -4.49 14.47 -2.71
N GLN A 309 -3.61 13.80 -1.98
CA GLN A 309 -3.63 13.67 -0.52
C GLN A 309 -4.90 12.99 0.00
N LEU A 310 -5.60 12.28 -0.89
CA LEU A 310 -6.78 11.50 -0.51
C LEU A 310 -6.34 10.36 0.40
N PHE A 311 -7.00 10.26 1.54
CA PHE A 311 -6.79 9.23 2.55
C PHE A 311 -8.14 8.60 2.83
N ASP A 312 -8.28 7.32 2.50
CA ASP A 312 -9.54 6.60 2.69
C ASP A 312 -9.31 5.28 3.42
N GLN A 313 -10.27 4.94 4.27
CA GLN A 313 -10.34 3.63 4.88
C GLN A 313 -11.30 2.78 4.04
N VAL A 314 -10.74 1.96 3.16
CA VAL A 314 -11.52 1.21 2.18
C VAL A 314 -12.20 -0.04 2.73
N SER A 315 -11.72 -0.56 3.86
CA SER A 315 -12.29 -1.76 4.47
C SER A 315 -12.05 -1.80 5.98
N THR A 316 -12.99 -2.44 6.67
CA THR A 316 -12.86 -2.86 8.06
C THR A 316 -12.93 -4.38 8.10
N LEU A 317 -11.77 -5.02 8.17
CA LEU A 317 -11.68 -6.47 8.35
C LEU A 317 -11.74 -6.78 9.84
N THR A 318 -12.52 -7.79 10.22
CA THR A 318 -12.62 -8.20 11.63
C THR A 318 -11.44 -9.10 12.00
N GLY A 319 -10.40 -8.54 12.61
CA GLY A 319 -9.19 -9.28 12.95
C GLY A 319 -7.99 -8.38 13.22
N SER A 320 -6.80 -8.98 13.30
CA SER A 320 -5.52 -8.26 13.32
C SER A 320 -4.83 -8.51 11.99
N LEU A 321 -4.49 -7.44 11.28
CA LEU A 321 -3.68 -7.50 10.08
C LEU A 321 -2.20 -7.35 10.47
N SER A 322 -1.33 -8.04 9.73
CA SER A 322 0.11 -8.11 10.00
C SER A 322 0.93 -7.59 8.83
N SER A 323 0.47 -7.83 7.59
CA SER A 323 1.25 -7.55 6.38
C SER A 323 0.34 -7.12 5.23
N VAL A 324 0.88 -6.29 4.34
CA VAL A 324 0.23 -5.81 3.12
C VAL A 324 1.23 -5.76 2.00
N ASP A 325 0.85 -6.27 0.83
CA ASP A 325 1.70 -6.18 -0.35
C ASP A 325 0.91 -5.95 -1.64
N TRP A 326 1.38 -4.99 -2.43
CA TRP A 326 0.76 -4.63 -3.70
C TRP A 326 1.07 -5.63 -4.79
N HIS A 327 0.05 -5.91 -5.60
CA HIS A 327 0.25 -6.69 -6.81
C HIS A 327 1.20 -5.95 -7.76
N PRO A 328 2.18 -6.64 -8.38
CA PRO A 328 3.25 -6.00 -9.12
C PRO A 328 2.82 -5.37 -10.45
N THR A 329 1.60 -5.61 -10.91
CA THR A 329 1.11 -5.10 -12.21
C THR A 329 -0.34 -4.62 -12.21
N GLU A 330 -1.10 -4.86 -11.14
CA GLU A 330 -2.54 -4.56 -11.10
C GLU A 330 -2.81 -3.65 -9.91
N ASN A 331 -3.82 -2.79 -10.00
CA ASN A 331 -4.24 -1.90 -8.90
C ASN A 331 -5.05 -2.67 -7.85
N ARG A 332 -4.42 -3.70 -7.28
CA ARG A 332 -4.89 -4.51 -6.16
C ARG A 332 -3.73 -4.83 -5.24
N PHE A 333 -4.02 -5.09 -3.98
CA PHE A 333 -3.03 -5.56 -3.01
C PHE A 333 -3.63 -6.69 -2.20
N THR A 334 -2.78 -7.44 -1.52
CA THR A 334 -3.22 -8.49 -0.60
C THR A 334 -2.87 -8.06 0.81
N VAL A 335 -3.72 -8.42 1.77
CA VAL A 335 -3.46 -8.27 3.19
C VAL A 335 -3.39 -9.63 3.86
N GLY A 336 -2.45 -9.78 4.79
CA GLY A 336 -2.26 -10.99 5.59
C GLY A 336 -2.52 -10.70 7.07
N GLY A 337 -3.11 -11.66 7.78
CA GLY A 337 -3.33 -11.53 9.21
C GLY A 337 -4.04 -12.72 9.85
N VAL A 338 -4.86 -12.41 10.84
CA VAL A 338 -5.71 -13.35 11.56
C VAL A 338 -7.09 -12.75 11.78
N THR A 339 -8.14 -13.52 11.52
CA THR A 339 -9.52 -13.12 11.81
C THR A 339 -9.78 -13.11 13.32
N SER A 340 -10.86 -12.44 13.73
CA SER A 340 -11.28 -12.40 15.15
C SER A 340 -11.55 -13.77 15.79
N ASP A 341 -11.86 -14.79 14.98
CA ASP A 341 -12.04 -16.18 15.44
C ASP A 341 -10.74 -17.00 15.49
N GLY A 342 -9.60 -16.41 15.10
CA GLY A 342 -8.28 -17.03 15.13
C GLY A 342 -7.89 -17.80 13.86
N SER A 343 -8.66 -17.69 12.78
CA SER A 343 -8.35 -18.29 11.48
C SER A 343 -7.33 -17.47 10.70
N ALA A 344 -6.55 -18.12 9.83
CA ALA A 344 -5.65 -17.44 8.90
C ALA A 344 -6.43 -16.50 7.97
N LEU A 345 -5.96 -15.27 7.79
CA LEU A 345 -6.55 -14.29 6.88
C LEU A 345 -5.57 -13.96 5.76
N ILE A 346 -6.01 -14.16 4.53
CA ILE A 346 -5.37 -13.64 3.31
C ILE A 346 -6.51 -13.11 2.43
N GLU A 347 -6.53 -11.81 2.19
CA GLU A 347 -7.59 -11.16 1.45
C GLU A 347 -7.03 -10.19 0.42
N THR A 348 -7.50 -10.29 -0.82
CA THR A 348 -7.15 -9.34 -1.87
C THR A 348 -8.12 -8.17 -1.83
N VAL A 349 -7.57 -6.96 -1.73
CA VAL A 349 -8.29 -5.69 -1.76
C VAL A 349 -8.02 -5.01 -3.09
N ILE A 350 -9.06 -4.46 -3.71
CA ILE A 350 -8.96 -3.75 -4.99
C ILE A 350 -9.30 -2.28 -4.72
N PRO A 351 -8.29 -1.40 -4.53
CA PRO A 351 -8.50 0.04 -4.37
C PRO A 351 -9.36 0.64 -5.47
N LEU A 352 -9.03 0.27 -6.71
CA LEU A 352 -9.51 0.89 -7.92
C LEU A 352 -9.79 -0.19 -8.96
N GLY A 353 -11.04 -0.27 -9.42
CA GLY A 353 -11.49 -1.15 -10.49
C GLY A 353 -11.60 -0.44 -11.83
N ASN A 354 -11.73 -1.21 -12.90
CA ASN A 354 -11.98 -0.71 -14.25
C ASN A 354 -13.40 -1.07 -14.70
N LEU A 355 -14.07 -0.15 -15.39
CA LEU A 355 -15.37 -0.40 -16.01
C LEU A 355 -15.23 -0.39 -17.54
N THR A 356 -15.56 -1.52 -18.17
CA THR A 356 -15.80 -1.59 -19.61
C THR A 356 -17.29 -1.47 -19.88
N GLY A 357 -17.70 -0.36 -20.48
CA GLY A 357 -19.09 -0.12 -20.84
C GLY A 357 -19.36 -0.40 -22.32
N THR A 358 -20.54 -0.94 -22.62
CA THR A 358 -21.05 -1.04 -23.99
C THR A 358 -22.36 -0.28 -24.14
N ILE A 359 -22.49 0.49 -25.22
CA ILE A 359 -23.73 1.15 -25.60
C ILE A 359 -24.18 0.70 -27.00
N THR A 360 -25.48 0.78 -27.23
CA THR A 360 -26.06 0.67 -28.57
C THR A 360 -26.64 2.03 -28.98
N LEU A 361 -26.18 2.56 -30.12
CA LEU A 361 -26.73 3.76 -30.74
C LEU A 361 -27.69 3.34 -31.86
N PRO A 362 -29.01 3.54 -31.70
CA PRO A 362 -29.98 3.10 -32.69
C PRO A 362 -29.76 3.81 -34.03
N SER A 363 -30.00 3.09 -35.13
CA SER A 363 -29.84 3.58 -36.52
C SER A 363 -28.43 4.03 -36.92
N ARG A 364 -27.42 3.81 -36.08
CA ARG A 364 -26.01 3.86 -36.46
C ARG A 364 -25.56 2.46 -36.87
N THR A 365 -24.45 2.32 -37.62
CA THR A 365 -23.86 1.00 -37.93
C THR A 365 -22.53 0.78 -37.19
N PRO A 366 -22.40 -0.29 -36.37
CA PRO A 366 -21.12 -0.63 -35.73
C PRO A 366 -20.00 -0.83 -36.75
N GLY A 367 -18.77 -0.49 -36.38
CA GLY A 367 -17.60 -0.45 -37.25
C GLY A 367 -17.43 0.86 -38.02
N THR A 368 -18.32 1.84 -37.83
CA THR A 368 -18.24 3.16 -38.50
C THR A 368 -17.85 4.27 -37.53
N ALA A 369 -17.33 5.38 -38.06
CA ALA A 369 -16.99 6.56 -37.26
C ALA A 369 -18.20 7.17 -36.53
N ALA A 370 -19.43 6.94 -37.01
CA ALA A 370 -20.65 7.42 -36.36
C ALA A 370 -20.91 6.76 -34.99
N TYR A 371 -20.26 5.63 -34.69
CA TYR A 371 -20.33 4.96 -33.39
C TYR A 371 -19.30 5.47 -32.37
N ALA A 372 -18.28 6.22 -32.81
CA ALA A 372 -17.26 6.78 -31.92
C ALA A 372 -17.74 8.14 -31.40
N VAL A 373 -18.40 8.14 -30.24
CA VAL A 373 -19.06 9.32 -29.65
C VAL A 373 -18.50 9.65 -28.28
N LEU A 374 -18.47 10.95 -27.94
CA LEU A 374 -18.12 11.41 -26.61
C LEU A 374 -19.31 11.18 -25.65
N LEU A 375 -19.03 10.60 -24.49
CA LEU A 375 -20.00 10.37 -23.43
C LEU A 375 -19.68 11.26 -22.22
N SER A 376 -20.70 11.58 -21.42
CA SER A 376 -20.55 12.05 -20.04
C SER A 376 -20.95 10.91 -19.12
N VAL A 377 -20.03 10.49 -18.25
CA VAL A 377 -20.24 9.39 -17.30
C VAL A 377 -19.96 9.88 -15.89
N LYS A 378 -20.89 9.67 -14.96
CA LYS A 378 -20.79 10.09 -13.56
C LYS A 378 -21.11 8.92 -12.64
N LEU A 379 -20.24 8.67 -11.67
CA LEU A 379 -20.50 7.68 -10.62
C LEU A 379 -21.21 8.36 -9.45
N ALA A 380 -22.27 7.73 -8.96
CA ALA A 380 -22.98 8.16 -7.77
C ALA A 380 -22.94 7.07 -6.70
N ASP A 381 -22.74 7.48 -5.44
CA ASP A 381 -22.82 6.58 -4.30
C ASP A 381 -24.26 6.11 -4.04
N SER A 382 -24.44 5.26 -3.02
CA SER A 382 -25.77 4.77 -2.60
C SER A 382 -26.74 5.88 -2.14
N GLY A 383 -26.22 7.06 -1.78
CA GLY A 383 -26.99 8.25 -1.43
C GLY A 383 -27.32 9.16 -2.61
N GLY A 384 -26.77 8.88 -3.80
CA GLY A 384 -26.94 9.68 -5.02
C GLY A 384 -25.99 10.87 -5.13
N ALA A 385 -24.96 10.96 -4.28
CA ALA A 385 -23.94 11.99 -4.35
C ALA A 385 -22.91 11.67 -5.44
N LEU A 386 -22.44 12.70 -6.15
CA LEU A 386 -21.40 12.56 -7.16
C LEU A 386 -20.08 12.13 -6.52
N VAL A 387 -19.52 11.01 -7.01
CA VAL A 387 -18.22 10.48 -6.60
C VAL A 387 -17.13 10.86 -7.59
N SER A 388 -17.38 10.65 -8.89
CA SER A 388 -16.45 11.02 -9.96
C SER A 388 -17.19 11.28 -11.28
N GLU A 389 -16.54 12.03 -12.18
CA GLU A 389 -17.02 12.35 -13.52
C GLU A 389 -15.93 12.08 -14.56
N HIS A 390 -16.35 11.51 -15.69
CA HIS A 390 -15.50 11.09 -16.79
C HIS A 390 -16.12 11.49 -18.12
N SER A 391 -15.30 11.62 -19.15
CA SER A 391 -15.77 11.90 -20.52
C SER A 391 -15.12 11.00 -21.56
N PRO A 392 -15.39 9.67 -21.53
CA PRO A 392 -14.78 8.74 -22.46
C PRO A 392 -15.39 8.89 -23.87
N THR A 393 -14.61 8.53 -24.89
CA THR A 393 -15.12 8.35 -26.25
C THR A 393 -15.26 6.87 -26.53
N THR A 394 -16.40 6.46 -27.10
CA THR A 394 -16.56 5.06 -27.53
C THR A 394 -15.66 4.73 -28.71
N ASP A 395 -15.30 3.46 -28.85
CA ASP A 395 -14.75 2.93 -30.08
C ASP A 395 -15.82 2.84 -31.19
N VAL A 396 -15.42 2.39 -32.38
CA VAL A 396 -16.33 2.25 -33.52
C VAL A 396 -17.41 1.17 -33.33
N ASN A 397 -17.39 0.40 -32.24
CA ASN A 397 -18.36 -0.63 -31.92
C ASN A 397 -19.20 -0.29 -30.66
N GLY A 398 -19.02 0.89 -30.07
CA GLY A 398 -19.77 1.35 -28.90
C GLY A 398 -19.18 0.93 -27.55
N TYR A 399 -17.93 0.49 -27.50
CA TYR A 399 -17.22 0.15 -26.26
C TYR A 399 -16.47 1.37 -25.73
N PHE A 400 -16.43 1.54 -24.41
CA PHE A 400 -15.54 2.48 -23.74
C PHE A 400 -14.98 1.89 -22.46
N THR A 401 -13.86 2.43 -21.97
CA THR A 401 -13.26 2.01 -20.71
C THR A 401 -13.05 3.20 -19.79
N LEU A 402 -13.43 3.03 -18.54
CA LEU A 402 -13.04 3.89 -17.42
C LEU A 402 -12.05 3.11 -16.56
N GLN A 403 -10.97 3.78 -16.19
CA GLN A 403 -9.91 3.19 -15.37
C GLN A 403 -9.89 3.86 -14.00
N ASP A 404 -9.24 3.18 -13.05
CA ASP A 404 -8.92 3.75 -11.75
C ASP A 404 -10.16 4.26 -10.98
N LEU A 405 -11.26 3.50 -11.02
CA LEU A 405 -12.51 3.83 -10.35
C LEU A 405 -12.54 3.25 -8.93
N PRO A 406 -12.90 4.02 -7.88
CA PRO A 406 -13.00 3.49 -6.52
C PRO A 406 -13.89 2.24 -6.43
N GLN A 407 -13.51 1.28 -5.60
CA GLN A 407 -14.33 0.10 -5.31
C GLN A 407 -15.68 0.49 -4.69
N GLY A 408 -16.69 -0.34 -4.93
CA GLY A 408 -18.01 -0.21 -4.32
C GLY A 408 -19.15 -0.35 -5.32
N THR A 409 -20.37 -0.22 -4.80
CA THR A 409 -21.58 -0.22 -5.62
C THR A 409 -22.00 1.20 -5.96
N TYR A 410 -22.11 1.50 -7.24
CA TYR A 410 -22.42 2.83 -7.75
C TYR A 410 -23.63 2.80 -8.69
N GLY A 411 -24.38 3.90 -8.72
CA GLY A 411 -25.19 4.23 -9.89
C GLY A 411 -24.32 4.93 -10.94
N VAL A 412 -24.31 4.42 -12.17
CA VAL A 412 -23.50 4.97 -13.27
C VAL A 412 -24.39 5.79 -14.18
N TRP A 413 -24.43 7.10 -13.95
CA TRP A 413 -25.14 8.02 -14.83
C TRP A 413 -24.35 8.18 -16.13
N LEU A 414 -24.93 7.77 -17.25
CA LEU A 414 -24.30 7.81 -18.57
C LEU A 414 -25.19 8.58 -19.53
N LYS A 415 -24.60 9.52 -20.28
CA LYS A 415 -25.30 10.34 -21.27
C LYS A 415 -24.44 10.60 -22.50
N HIS A 416 -25.06 10.52 -23.68
CA HIS A 416 -24.57 11.15 -24.90
C HIS A 416 -25.36 12.45 -25.13
N ALA A 417 -24.75 13.48 -25.71
CA ALA A 417 -25.38 14.80 -25.87
C ALA A 417 -26.75 14.75 -26.59
N GLN A 418 -26.89 13.83 -27.55
CA GLN A 418 -28.14 13.65 -28.31
C GLN A 418 -29.10 12.59 -27.73
N SER A 419 -28.81 12.05 -26.55
CA SER A 419 -29.60 10.98 -25.93
C SER A 419 -30.08 11.37 -24.53
N LEU A 420 -31.12 10.69 -24.05
CA LEU A 420 -31.43 10.70 -22.62
C LEU A 420 -30.36 9.96 -21.82
N ALA A 421 -30.16 10.41 -20.59
CA ALA A 421 -29.29 9.74 -19.63
C ALA A 421 -29.95 8.50 -19.03
N ILE A 422 -29.13 7.52 -18.67
CA ILE A 422 -29.51 6.30 -17.95
C ILE A 422 -28.64 6.15 -16.71
N MET A 423 -29.09 5.38 -15.72
CA MET A 423 -28.36 5.19 -14.47
C MET A 423 -28.49 3.75 -13.93
N PRO A 424 -27.93 2.75 -14.63
CA PRO A 424 -27.81 1.40 -14.08
C PRO A 424 -26.87 1.36 -12.86
N SER A 425 -27.04 0.37 -12.00
CA SER A 425 -26.08 0.09 -10.92
C SER A 425 -24.98 -0.85 -11.39
N VAL A 426 -23.77 -0.64 -10.86
CA VAL A 426 -22.61 -1.52 -11.05
C VAL A 426 -21.96 -1.79 -9.70
N ASN A 427 -21.44 -3.00 -9.50
CA ASN A 427 -20.54 -3.31 -8.41
C ASN A 427 -19.10 -3.38 -8.97
N LEU A 428 -18.21 -2.52 -8.49
CA LEU A 428 -16.79 -2.41 -8.87
C LEU A 428 -15.84 -3.15 -7.90
N ASP A 429 -16.33 -4.18 -7.21
CA ASP A 429 -15.54 -5.05 -6.31
C ASP A 429 -14.60 -6.02 -7.05
N ALA A 430 -14.49 -5.92 -8.38
CA ALA A 430 -13.58 -6.73 -9.19
C ALA A 430 -12.64 -5.82 -10.02
N PRO A 431 -11.42 -6.29 -10.38
CA PRO A 431 -10.43 -5.46 -11.07
C PRO A 431 -10.90 -4.96 -12.44
N ALA A 432 -11.78 -5.73 -13.09
CA ALA A 432 -12.42 -5.38 -14.34
C ALA A 432 -13.88 -5.84 -14.33
N VAL A 433 -14.79 -4.91 -14.56
CA VAL A 433 -16.22 -5.14 -14.62
C VAL A 433 -16.74 -4.69 -15.98
N SER A 434 -17.62 -5.49 -16.57
CA SER A 434 -18.30 -5.14 -17.81
C SER A 434 -19.76 -4.83 -17.53
N LEU A 435 -20.27 -3.74 -18.07
CA LEU A 435 -21.67 -3.34 -17.98
C LEU A 435 -22.22 -2.99 -19.35
N ASP A 436 -23.30 -3.66 -19.74
CA ASP A 436 -24.08 -3.28 -20.90
C ASP A 436 -25.12 -2.23 -20.52
N PHE A 437 -24.99 -1.06 -21.12
CA PHE A 437 -25.88 0.08 -20.95
C PHE A 437 -27.08 0.02 -21.91
N GLY A 438 -27.07 -0.92 -22.86
CA GLY A 438 -28.14 -1.12 -23.81
C GLY A 438 -28.29 0.04 -24.81
N THR A 439 -29.50 0.19 -25.35
CA THR A 439 -29.80 1.19 -26.38
C THR A 439 -30.07 2.55 -25.78
N LEU A 440 -29.32 3.57 -26.18
CA LEU A 440 -29.55 4.95 -25.76
C LEU A 440 -30.78 5.53 -26.47
N ALA A 441 -31.65 6.19 -25.70
CA ALA A 441 -32.83 6.86 -26.23
C ALA A 441 -32.44 8.20 -26.88
N MET A 442 -32.25 8.17 -28.20
CA MET A 442 -31.86 9.35 -29.00
C MET A 442 -33.03 10.30 -29.22
N GLY A 443 -32.73 11.59 -29.40
CA GLY A 443 -33.72 12.62 -29.73
C GLY A 443 -33.60 13.93 -28.96
N ASP A 444 -32.58 14.08 -28.11
CA ASP A 444 -32.36 15.26 -27.24
C ASP A 444 -31.44 16.26 -27.98
N ALA A 445 -32.00 17.10 -28.85
CA ALA A 445 -31.23 17.97 -29.73
C ALA A 445 -30.61 19.19 -29.02
N ASN A 446 -30.99 19.46 -27.77
CA ASN A 446 -30.48 20.58 -26.99
C ASN A 446 -29.79 20.17 -25.69
N ASP A 447 -29.49 18.87 -25.52
CA ASP A 447 -28.81 18.32 -24.35
C ASP A 447 -29.53 18.65 -23.01
N SER A 448 -30.86 18.76 -23.05
CA SER A 448 -31.67 19.13 -21.87
C SER A 448 -32.02 17.93 -20.98
N ASN A 449 -31.68 16.72 -21.42
CA ASN A 449 -32.07 15.46 -20.82
C ASN A 449 -33.59 15.21 -20.82
N GLN A 450 -34.30 15.84 -21.75
CA GLN A 450 -35.72 15.66 -22.00
C GLN A 450 -35.96 15.69 -23.50
N ILE A 451 -36.80 14.81 -24.02
CA ILE A 451 -37.16 14.82 -25.44
C ILE A 451 -38.57 15.37 -25.57
N ASN A 452 -38.70 16.60 -26.05
CA ASN A 452 -39.96 17.32 -26.11
C ASN A 452 -40.08 18.17 -27.39
N MET A 453 -41.03 19.11 -27.39
CA MET A 453 -41.33 19.95 -28.56
C MET A 453 -40.17 20.87 -28.97
N VAL A 454 -39.24 21.18 -28.05
CA VAL A 454 -38.06 21.99 -28.34
C VAL A 454 -37.13 21.21 -29.26
N ASP A 455 -36.87 19.94 -28.97
CA ASP A 455 -36.05 19.06 -29.82
C ASP A 455 -36.68 18.88 -31.20
N PHE A 456 -38.01 18.70 -31.23
CA PHE A 456 -38.74 18.63 -32.49
C PHE A 456 -38.61 19.93 -33.30
N SER A 457 -38.60 21.10 -32.65
CA SER A 457 -38.44 22.39 -33.32
C SER A 457 -37.03 22.55 -33.90
N ILE A 458 -36.00 22.06 -33.19
CA ILE A 458 -34.61 22.07 -33.66
C ILE A 458 -34.46 21.14 -34.88
N LEU A 459 -34.97 19.91 -34.80
CA LEU A 459 -34.98 18.98 -35.91
C LEU A 459 -35.77 19.52 -37.11
N GLY A 460 -36.96 20.08 -36.86
CA GLY A 460 -37.82 20.65 -37.89
C GLY A 460 -37.18 21.82 -38.64
N ALA A 461 -36.37 22.63 -37.96
CA ALA A 461 -35.61 23.73 -38.58
C ALA A 461 -34.48 23.25 -39.49
N ALA A 462 -33.89 22.08 -39.21
CA ALA A 462 -32.80 21.49 -39.99
C ALA A 462 -33.28 20.40 -40.99
N PHE A 463 -34.57 20.05 -40.99
CA PHE A 463 -35.10 18.93 -41.76
C PHE A 463 -34.85 19.06 -43.26
N GLY A 464 -34.31 18.00 -43.86
CA GLY A 464 -33.98 17.93 -45.28
C GLY A 464 -32.64 18.58 -45.65
N THR A 465 -31.84 18.98 -44.66
CA THR A 465 -30.49 19.51 -44.89
C THR A 465 -29.42 18.44 -44.61
N SER A 466 -28.24 18.61 -45.24
CA SER A 466 -27.06 17.77 -45.01
C SER A 466 -25.83 18.61 -44.67
N SER A 467 -24.81 17.98 -44.11
CA SER A 467 -23.54 18.63 -43.77
C SER A 467 -23.00 19.47 -44.93
N GLY A 468 -22.69 20.73 -44.63
CA GLY A 468 -22.25 21.74 -45.59
C GLY A 468 -23.36 22.60 -46.21
N GLN A 469 -24.64 22.29 -45.96
CA GLN A 469 -25.76 23.12 -46.40
C GLN A 469 -26.12 24.20 -45.35
N PRO A 470 -26.55 25.40 -45.78
CA PRO A 470 -27.11 26.40 -44.86
C PRO A 470 -28.31 25.84 -44.10
N GLY A 471 -28.30 25.94 -42.76
CA GLY A 471 -29.36 25.43 -41.89
C GLY A 471 -29.16 24.00 -41.40
N TYR A 472 -28.11 23.30 -41.82
CA TYR A 472 -27.74 22.03 -41.19
C TYR A 472 -27.37 22.23 -39.73
N ASN A 473 -27.93 21.37 -38.87
CA ASN A 473 -27.62 21.30 -37.46
C ASN A 473 -27.23 19.86 -37.11
N ALA A 474 -25.96 19.66 -36.74
CA ALA A 474 -25.45 18.35 -36.34
C ALA A 474 -26.15 17.81 -35.09
N ASP A 475 -26.65 18.68 -34.21
CA ASP A 475 -27.35 18.27 -33.00
C ASP A 475 -28.69 17.58 -33.29
N ALA A 476 -29.27 17.80 -34.48
CA ALA A 476 -30.50 17.15 -34.96
C ALA A 476 -30.24 15.90 -35.83
N ASP A 477 -28.98 15.58 -36.15
CA ASP A 477 -28.56 14.39 -36.89
C ASP A 477 -28.26 13.27 -35.89
N PHE A 478 -29.31 12.53 -35.52
CA PHE A 478 -29.25 11.48 -34.50
C PHE A 478 -28.68 10.18 -35.06
N THR A 479 -28.87 9.91 -36.36
CA THR A 479 -28.30 8.73 -37.04
C THR A 479 -26.80 8.87 -37.31
N GLY A 480 -26.26 10.09 -37.28
CA GLY A 480 -24.85 10.37 -37.55
C GLY A 480 -24.49 10.13 -39.02
N ASP A 481 -25.46 10.18 -39.94
CA ASP A 481 -25.25 9.95 -41.37
C ASP A 481 -24.96 11.25 -42.16
N SER A 482 -24.73 12.36 -41.44
CA SER A 482 -24.47 13.70 -41.98
C SER A 482 -25.68 14.34 -42.66
N SER A 483 -26.90 13.86 -42.39
CA SER A 483 -28.16 14.41 -42.90
C SER A 483 -29.23 14.43 -41.82
N VAL A 484 -30.11 15.44 -41.84
CA VAL A 484 -31.27 15.50 -40.94
C VAL A 484 -32.52 15.14 -41.73
N GLY A 485 -33.11 13.99 -41.44
CA GLY A 485 -34.22 13.44 -42.21
C GLY A 485 -35.27 12.68 -41.41
N ILE A 486 -36.02 11.83 -42.11
CA ILE A 486 -37.13 11.06 -41.51
C ILE A 486 -36.64 10.01 -40.51
N SER A 487 -35.42 9.52 -40.69
CA SER A 487 -34.79 8.56 -39.77
C SER A 487 -34.51 9.21 -38.41
N ASP A 488 -34.01 10.46 -38.39
CA ASP A 488 -33.82 11.25 -37.17
C ASP A 488 -35.15 11.55 -36.50
N PHE A 489 -36.15 11.96 -37.29
CA PHE A 489 -37.49 12.17 -36.78
C PHE A 489 -38.06 10.90 -36.13
N SER A 490 -37.79 9.72 -36.71
CA SER A 490 -38.25 8.44 -36.17
C SER A 490 -37.60 8.13 -34.81
N LEU A 491 -36.33 8.45 -34.62
CA LEU A 491 -35.63 8.31 -33.34
C LEU A 491 -36.21 9.23 -32.26
N LEU A 492 -36.39 10.51 -32.60
CA LEU A 492 -37.00 11.49 -31.70
C LEU A 492 -38.43 11.12 -31.34
N ALA A 493 -39.24 10.74 -32.34
CA ALA A 493 -40.64 10.37 -32.14
C ALA A 493 -40.80 9.13 -31.27
N TYR A 494 -39.89 8.15 -31.40
CA TYR A 494 -39.88 6.95 -30.56
C TYR A 494 -39.67 7.28 -29.08
N SER A 495 -38.83 8.28 -28.79
CA SER A 495 -38.47 8.67 -27.42
C SER A 495 -39.23 9.91 -26.91
N PHE A 496 -40.25 10.38 -27.65
CA PHE A 496 -40.90 11.65 -27.36
C PHE A 496 -41.66 11.64 -26.04
N GLY A 497 -41.47 12.70 -25.24
CA GLY A 497 -42.08 12.86 -23.92
C GLY A 497 -41.31 12.17 -22.79
N LEU A 498 -40.18 11.53 -23.09
CA LEU A 498 -39.33 10.89 -22.09
C LEU A 498 -38.36 11.89 -21.45
N VAL A 499 -37.98 11.60 -20.21
CA VAL A 499 -36.99 12.35 -19.42
C VAL A 499 -35.94 11.36 -18.95
N GLY A 500 -34.66 11.71 -19.10
CA GLY A 500 -33.54 10.87 -18.69
C GLY A 500 -33.38 10.83 -17.17
N ALA A 501 -32.54 9.91 -16.70
CA ALA A 501 -32.14 9.87 -15.30
C ALA A 501 -31.57 11.23 -14.86
N PRO A 502 -31.93 11.78 -13.68
CA PRO A 502 -31.34 13.02 -13.20
C PRO A 502 -29.85 12.83 -12.89
N PRO A 503 -29.00 13.85 -13.10
CA PRO A 503 -27.58 13.76 -12.74
C PRO A 503 -27.40 13.65 -11.22
N PRO A 504 -26.30 13.04 -10.75
CA PRO A 504 -25.99 12.98 -9.31
C PRO A 504 -25.87 14.36 -8.67
N ALA A 505 -26.23 14.48 -7.39
CA ALA A 505 -26.12 15.74 -6.67
C ALA A 505 -24.64 16.10 -6.47
N GLY A 506 -24.24 17.34 -6.79
CA GLY A 506 -22.89 17.84 -6.52
C GLY A 506 -22.64 17.87 -5.02
N GLY A 507 -21.75 17.00 -4.52
CA GLY A 507 -21.42 16.92 -3.11
C GLY A 507 -20.62 18.14 -2.64
N THR A 508 -21.23 18.99 -1.82
CA THR A 508 -20.49 19.82 -0.86
C THR A 508 -20.28 18.99 0.41
N GLY A 509 -19.21 18.19 0.45
CA GLY A 509 -18.84 17.50 1.68
C GLY A 509 -18.13 16.18 1.47
N ALA A 510 -16.87 16.22 1.03
CA ALA A 510 -15.91 15.32 1.65
C ALA A 510 -15.63 15.89 3.05
N PRO A 511 -15.51 15.07 4.11
CA PRO A 511 -14.98 15.56 5.37
C PRO A 511 -13.56 16.09 5.08
N GLU A 512 -13.32 17.37 5.32
CA GLU A 512 -11.95 17.90 5.38
C GLU A 512 -11.23 17.19 6.53
N MET A 513 -10.53 16.10 6.22
CA MET A 513 -9.55 15.50 7.09
C MET A 513 -8.32 16.41 7.07
N ARG A 514 -7.88 16.83 8.26
CA ARG A 514 -6.77 17.78 8.39
C ARG A 514 -5.47 17.17 7.91
N VAL A 515 -4.99 17.62 6.76
CA VAL A 515 -3.57 17.58 6.42
C VAL A 515 -2.86 18.58 7.34
N MET A 516 -2.18 18.10 8.38
CA MET A 516 -1.37 18.97 9.23
C MET A 516 -0.02 19.21 8.54
N GLU A 517 0.08 20.28 7.76
CA GLU A 517 1.32 20.67 7.06
C GLU A 517 2.49 21.01 8.01
N THR A 518 2.23 21.18 9.31
CA THR A 518 3.28 21.35 10.33
C THR A 518 2.84 20.82 11.68
N TRP A 519 3.49 19.76 12.17
CA TRP A 519 3.47 19.45 13.59
C TRP A 519 4.34 20.46 14.33
N ASN A 520 3.74 21.57 14.74
CA ASN A 520 4.40 22.55 15.58
C ASN A 520 4.60 21.94 16.99
N ARG A 521 5.86 21.88 17.47
CA ARG A 521 6.24 21.44 18.84
C ARG A 521 5.66 22.35 19.94
N ARG A 522 4.35 22.50 20.03
CA ARG A 522 3.66 23.26 21.10
C ARG A 522 2.47 22.47 21.65
N GLY A 523 2.74 21.21 22.01
CA GLY A 523 1.81 20.38 22.79
C GLY A 523 2.32 19.99 24.18
N CYS A 524 3.63 20.08 24.44
CA CYS A 524 4.17 19.97 25.80
C CYS A 524 4.16 21.34 26.48
N ALA A 525 2.98 21.84 26.82
CA ALA A 525 2.89 22.82 27.90
C ALA A 525 3.17 22.06 29.20
N SER A 526 4.30 22.40 29.83
CA SER A 526 4.65 22.03 31.20
C SER A 526 3.42 22.11 32.10
N SER A 527 3.02 20.99 32.70
CA SER A 527 2.16 21.00 33.88
C SER A 527 2.75 21.98 34.89
N PRO A 528 1.96 22.93 35.46
CA PRO A 528 2.46 23.76 36.53
C PRO A 528 2.85 22.86 37.71
N ALA A 529 4.04 23.09 38.25
CA ALA A 529 4.57 22.37 39.40
C ALA A 529 3.55 22.34 40.55
N PRO A 530 3.44 21.23 41.30
CA PRO A 530 2.57 21.18 42.46
C PRO A 530 3.05 22.22 43.48
N THR A 531 2.17 23.17 43.81
CA THR A 531 2.37 24.12 44.90
C THR A 531 2.59 23.37 46.20
N ALA A 532 3.74 23.60 46.84
CA ALA A 532 4.05 23.11 48.16
C ALA A 532 2.95 23.55 49.15
N ALA A 533 2.27 22.57 49.76
CA ALA A 533 1.35 22.82 50.85
C ALA A 533 2.15 23.36 52.05
N ALA A 534 1.83 24.60 52.45
CA ALA A 534 2.30 25.17 53.70
C ALA A 534 1.72 24.35 54.87
N SER A 535 2.60 23.95 55.80
CA SER A 535 2.20 23.35 57.07
C SER A 535 1.35 24.32 57.89
N PRO A 536 0.29 23.87 58.59
CA PRO A 536 -0.43 24.72 59.52
C PRO A 536 0.41 24.97 60.79
N PRO A 537 0.21 26.10 61.48
CA PRO A 537 1.01 26.45 62.65
C PRO A 537 0.66 25.54 63.83
N GLY A 538 1.69 24.94 64.42
CA GLY A 538 1.65 24.16 65.66
C GLY A 538 3.06 23.89 66.15
#